data_AF-A0A937SLT6-F1
#
_entry.id   AF-A0A937SLT6-F1
#
_cell.length_a   1.000
_cell.length_b   1.000
_cell.length_c   1.000
_cell.angle_alpha   90.00
_cell.angle_beta   90.00
_cell.angle_gamma   90.00
#
_symmetry.space_group_name_H-M   'P 1'
#
loop_
_entity.id
_entity.type
_entity.pdbx_description
1 polymer ?
#
loop_
_entity_poly.entity_id
_entity_poly.type
_entity_poly.pdbx_seq_one_letter_code
_entity_poly.pdbx_strand_id
1 'polypeptide(L)'
;MPVRNIDENLFVMAPSAHARFDSIIDTFVSVDTEQAMALYRTLGPLFQQAYAEIGYRNVDFDDTLRSAINIVLRSPNVEGPHQLVKPSVMFLYADANIENMVEVQKQLIRIGPENTEKLKAKLRLFAEQL
;
A
#
# COMPACT_ATOMS: atom_id res chain seq x y z
N MET A 1 4.52 15.67 6.64
CA MET A 1 4.28 15.50 5.19
C MET A 1 4.45 16.85 4.52
N PRO A 2 5.32 16.97 3.51
CA PRO A 2 5.43 18.18 2.69
C PRO A 2 4.08 18.56 2.07
N VAL A 3 3.65 19.81 2.28
CA VAL A 3 2.41 20.37 1.71
C VAL A 3 2.65 21.81 1.30
N ARG A 4 1.88 22.29 0.33
CA ARG A 4 1.78 23.72 -0.01
C ARG A 4 0.51 24.28 0.63
N ASN A 5 0.64 25.33 1.43
CA ASN A 5 -0.51 26.03 1.99
C ASN A 5 -1.23 26.83 0.89
N ILE A 6 -2.55 26.73 0.84
CA ILE A 6 -3.43 27.49 -0.06
C ILE A 6 -4.24 28.52 0.74
N ASP A 7 -4.73 28.14 1.92
CA ASP A 7 -5.51 28.97 2.84
C ASP A 7 -5.32 28.53 4.30
N GLU A 8 -6.01 29.18 5.25
CA GLU A 8 -5.89 28.99 6.71
C GLU A 8 -5.98 27.51 7.13
N ASN A 9 -6.88 26.72 6.52
CA ASN A 9 -7.01 25.28 6.76
C ASN A 9 -7.08 24.44 5.48
N LEU A 10 -6.54 24.95 4.37
CA LEU A 10 -6.53 24.26 3.09
C LEU A 10 -5.10 24.13 2.56
N PHE A 11 -4.72 22.90 2.24
CA PHE A 11 -3.39 22.55 1.80
C PHE A 11 -3.46 21.67 0.55
N VAL A 12 -2.39 21.65 -0.23
CA VAL A 12 -2.21 20.73 -1.35
C VAL A 12 -1.00 19.86 -1.08
N MET A 13 -1.15 18.55 -1.25
CA MET A 13 -0.04 17.61 -1.15
C MET A 13 1.04 17.99 -2.16
N ALA A 14 2.28 18.20 -1.70
CA ALA A 14 3.40 18.48 -2.60
C ALA A 14 3.89 17.17 -3.25
N PRO A 15 4.35 17.17 -4.51
CA PRO A 15 4.90 15.96 -5.15
C PRO A 15 6.05 15.32 -4.34
N SER A 16 6.86 16.13 -3.67
CA SER A 16 7.94 15.65 -2.79
C SER A 16 7.45 14.89 -1.55
N ALA A 17 6.15 14.89 -1.26
CA ALA A 17 5.58 14.14 -0.15
C ALA A 17 5.73 12.62 -0.30
N HIS A 18 5.85 12.15 -1.55
CA HIS A 18 6.02 10.75 -1.92
C HIS A 18 7.44 10.24 -1.64
N ALA A 19 8.45 11.12 -1.75
CA ALA A 19 9.86 10.75 -1.72
C ALA A 19 10.32 9.97 -0.47
N ARG A 20 9.59 10.12 0.64
CA ARG A 20 9.86 9.36 1.87
C ARG A 20 9.64 7.85 1.71
N PHE A 21 8.88 7.43 0.69
CA PHE A 21 8.54 6.05 0.42
C PHE A 21 9.45 5.42 -0.64
N ASP A 22 10.22 6.23 -1.38
CA ASP A 22 11.06 5.74 -2.48
C ASP A 22 12.00 4.64 -1.99
N SER A 23 12.75 4.89 -0.90
CA SER A 23 13.71 3.92 -0.38
C SER A 23 13.08 2.57 0.01
N ILE A 24 11.90 2.56 0.65
CA ILE A 24 11.25 1.31 1.07
C ILE A 24 10.66 0.57 -0.14
N ILE A 25 10.11 1.30 -1.12
CA ILE A 25 9.56 0.71 -2.34
C ILE A 25 10.67 0.16 -3.22
N ASP A 26 11.73 0.92 -3.45
CA ASP A 26 12.87 0.48 -4.25
C ASP A 26 13.56 -0.74 -3.61
N THR A 27 13.69 -0.77 -2.28
CA THR A 27 14.19 -1.94 -1.55
C THR A 27 13.31 -3.16 -1.79
N PHE A 28 11.99 -3.03 -1.61
CA PHE A 28 11.06 -4.13 -1.86
C PHE A 28 11.10 -4.64 -3.32
N VAL A 29 11.15 -3.72 -4.28
CA VAL A 29 11.20 -4.04 -5.71
C VAL A 29 12.51 -4.76 -6.07
N SER A 30 13.61 -4.43 -5.40
CA SER A 30 14.93 -5.05 -5.61
C SER A 30 15.06 -6.50 -5.13
N VAL A 31 14.15 -6.96 -4.26
CA VAL A 31 14.17 -8.34 -3.75
C VAL A 31 14.00 -9.34 -4.88
N ASP A 32 14.82 -10.38 -4.96
CA ASP A 32 14.63 -11.46 -5.94
C ASP A 32 13.31 -12.20 -5.66
N THR A 33 12.38 -12.19 -6.62
CA THR A 33 11.04 -12.75 -6.42
C THR A 33 11.09 -14.27 -6.28
N GLU A 34 11.93 -14.97 -7.05
CA GLU A 34 11.99 -16.44 -7.02
C GLU A 34 12.57 -16.93 -5.69
N GLN A 35 13.65 -16.30 -5.23
CA GLN A 35 14.27 -16.60 -3.93
C GLN A 35 13.33 -16.26 -2.77
N ALA A 36 12.63 -15.12 -2.84
CA ALA A 36 11.64 -14.75 -1.82
C ALA A 36 10.48 -15.75 -1.78
N MET A 37 9.99 -16.21 -2.93
CA MET A 37 8.91 -17.20 -3.00
C MET A 37 9.37 -18.60 -2.57
N ALA A 38 10.63 -18.96 -2.80
CA ALA A 38 11.20 -20.19 -2.24
C ALA A 38 11.18 -20.14 -0.70
N LEU A 39 11.64 -19.03 -0.11
CA LEU A 39 11.60 -18.83 1.33
C LEU A 39 10.16 -18.81 1.87
N TYR A 40 9.24 -18.15 1.17
CA TYR A 40 7.82 -18.12 1.50
C TYR A 40 7.25 -19.53 1.63
N ARG A 41 7.47 -20.39 0.63
CA ARG A 41 7.00 -21.79 0.65
C ARG A 41 7.61 -22.60 1.79
N THR A 42 8.89 -22.38 2.11
CA THR A 42 9.54 -23.03 3.26
C THR A 42 8.87 -22.62 4.59
N LEU A 43 8.47 -21.35 4.72
CA LEU A 43 7.85 -20.81 5.93
C LEU A 43 6.31 -20.93 5.94
N GLY A 44 5.68 -21.35 4.85
CA GLY A 44 4.22 -21.47 4.68
C GLY A 44 3.49 -22.12 5.86
N PRO A 45 3.93 -23.30 6.36
CA PRO A 45 3.30 -23.93 7.52
C PRO A 45 3.31 -23.07 8.78
N LEU A 46 4.37 -22.27 9.00
CA LEU A 46 4.47 -21.36 10.15
C LEU A 46 3.55 -20.14 9.99
N PHE A 47 3.39 -19.62 8.77
CA PHE A 47 2.43 -18.54 8.50
C PHE A 47 1.00 -19.03 8.75
N GLN A 48 0.65 -20.22 8.23
CA GLN A 48 -0.67 -20.81 8.45
C GLN A 48 -0.94 -21.06 9.93
N GLN A 49 0.04 -21.57 10.67
CA GLN A 49 -0.08 -21.79 12.11
C GLN A 49 -0.32 -20.46 12.84
N ALA A 50 0.51 -19.44 12.61
CA ALA A 50 0.37 -18.13 13.27
C ALA A 50 -0.98 -17.46 12.94
N TYR A 51 -1.46 -17.61 11.70
CA TYR A 51 -2.75 -17.08 11.27
C TYR A 51 -3.92 -17.78 11.98
N ALA A 52 -3.83 -19.10 12.17
CA ALA A 52 -4.79 -19.86 12.96
C ALA A 52 -4.78 -19.48 14.45
N GLU A 53 -3.61 -19.18 15.02
CA GLU A 53 -3.44 -18.78 16.42
C GLU A 53 -4.16 -17.46 16.74
N ILE A 54 -4.20 -16.51 15.80
CA ILE A 54 -4.92 -15.24 15.96
C ILE A 54 -6.42 -15.31 15.58
N GLY A 55 -6.95 -16.52 15.34
CA GLY A 55 -8.39 -16.77 15.18
C GLY A 55 -8.86 -17.22 13.79
N TYR A 56 -7.97 -17.28 12.79
CA TYR A 56 -8.34 -17.65 11.41
C TYR A 56 -8.10 -19.14 11.10
N ARG A 57 -8.58 -20.03 11.96
CA ARG A 57 -8.26 -21.48 11.92
C ARG A 57 -8.69 -22.22 10.65
N ASN A 58 -9.73 -21.73 9.97
CA ASN A 58 -10.31 -22.37 8.78
C ASN A 58 -10.13 -21.49 7.53
N VAL A 59 -9.15 -20.61 7.53
CA VAL A 59 -8.83 -19.72 6.40
C VAL A 59 -7.42 -20.05 5.93
N ASP A 60 -7.31 -20.30 4.64
CA ASP A 60 -6.02 -20.52 4.00
C ASP A 60 -5.26 -19.18 3.90
N PHE A 61 -3.99 -19.21 4.34
CA PHE A 61 -3.17 -18.01 4.36
C PHE A 61 -2.74 -17.58 2.95
N ASP A 62 -2.52 -18.52 2.02
CA ASP A 62 -2.16 -18.19 0.63
C ASP A 62 -3.32 -17.48 -0.06
N ASP A 63 -4.56 -17.93 0.17
CA ASP A 63 -5.77 -17.24 -0.32
C ASP A 63 -5.94 -15.84 0.28
N THR A 64 -5.61 -15.69 1.57
CA THR A 64 -5.62 -14.38 2.25
C THR A 64 -4.59 -13.44 1.65
N LEU A 65 -3.36 -13.92 1.46
CA LEU A 65 -2.27 -13.14 0.85
C LEU A 65 -2.61 -12.76 -0.60
N ARG A 66 -3.12 -13.71 -1.39
CA ARG A 66 -3.57 -13.46 -2.76
C ARG A 66 -4.69 -12.41 -2.80
N SER A 67 -5.63 -12.47 -1.86
CA SER A 67 -6.70 -11.47 -1.73
C SER A 67 -6.14 -10.09 -1.39
N ALA A 68 -5.19 -10.00 -0.45
CA ALA A 68 -4.53 -8.75 -0.09
C ALA A 68 -3.78 -8.13 -1.27
N ILE A 69 -3.02 -8.95 -2.03
CA ILE A 69 -2.35 -8.50 -3.25
C ILE A 69 -3.37 -8.00 -4.28
N ASN A 70 -4.47 -8.73 -4.49
CA ASN A 70 -5.51 -8.34 -5.43
C ASN A 70 -6.18 -7.01 -5.06
N ILE A 71 -6.34 -6.68 -3.78
CA ILE A 71 -6.84 -5.36 -3.34
C ILE A 71 -5.92 -4.25 -3.84
N VAL A 72 -4.60 -4.42 -3.71
CA VAL A 72 -3.61 -3.45 -4.19
C VAL A 72 -3.65 -3.34 -5.72
N LEU A 73 -3.65 -4.48 -6.42
CA LEU A 73 -3.64 -4.52 -7.89
C LEU A 73 -4.90 -3.90 -8.52
N ARG A 74 -6.06 -4.09 -7.86
CA ARG A 74 -7.36 -3.55 -8.32
C ARG A 74 -7.64 -2.14 -7.84
N SER A 75 -6.82 -1.59 -6.94
CA SER A 75 -7.02 -0.22 -6.46
C SER A 75 -6.92 0.76 -7.64
N PRO A 76 -7.92 1.64 -7.83
CA PRO A 76 -7.88 2.63 -8.89
C PRO A 76 -6.72 3.61 -8.66
N ASN A 77 -6.18 4.15 -9.76
CA ASN A 77 -5.26 5.27 -9.69
C ASN A 77 -6.09 6.54 -9.48
N VAL A 78 -5.80 7.26 -8.40
CA VAL A 78 -6.45 8.54 -8.08
C VAL A 78 -5.45 9.64 -8.40
N GLU A 79 -5.75 10.46 -9.40
CA GLU A 79 -4.85 11.52 -9.83
C GLU A 79 -4.92 12.74 -8.91
N GLY A 80 -3.78 13.42 -8.77
CA GLY A 80 -3.65 14.66 -8.01
C GLY A 80 -3.94 15.91 -8.85
N PRO A 81 -3.83 17.11 -8.25
CA PRO A 81 -3.31 17.36 -6.91
C PRO A 81 -4.34 17.06 -5.79
N HIS A 82 -3.90 16.39 -4.72
CA HIS A 82 -4.77 16.07 -3.58
C HIS A 82 -4.84 17.24 -2.60
N GLN A 83 -6.04 17.76 -2.39
CA GLN A 83 -6.32 18.75 -1.36
C GLN A 83 -6.45 18.09 0.02
N LEU A 84 -6.00 18.80 1.04
CA LEU A 84 -5.93 18.34 2.41
C LEU A 84 -6.47 19.41 3.35
N VAL A 85 -7.10 18.96 4.43
CA VAL A 85 -7.51 19.79 5.56
C VAL A 85 -6.80 19.31 6.82
N LYS A 86 -6.65 20.19 7.82
CA LYS A 86 -5.96 19.87 9.07
C LYS A 86 -6.83 20.24 10.28
N PRO A 87 -7.90 19.47 10.56
CA PRO A 87 -8.77 19.71 11.71
C PRO A 87 -8.08 19.41 13.05
N SER A 88 -6.97 18.66 13.06
CA SER A 88 -6.19 18.31 14.25
C SER A 88 -4.68 18.23 13.94
N VAL A 89 -3.92 17.37 14.61
CA VAL A 89 -2.49 17.18 14.34
C VAL A 89 -2.24 16.60 12.95
N MET A 90 -3.14 15.74 12.47
CA MET A 90 -2.99 15.01 11.21
C MET A 90 -3.72 15.70 10.05
N PHE A 91 -3.19 15.52 8.85
CA PHE A 91 -3.87 15.88 7.60
C PHE A 91 -4.88 14.81 7.22
N LEU A 92 -6.05 15.26 6.75
CA LEU A 92 -7.06 14.44 6.09
C LEU A 92 -7.19 14.87 4.63
N TYR A 93 -7.64 13.98 3.76
CA TYR A 93 -8.05 14.36 2.41
C TYR A 93 -9.31 15.21 2.47
N ALA A 94 -9.31 16.33 1.73
CA ALA A 94 -10.48 17.19 1.65
C ALA A 94 -11.62 16.54 0.85
N ASP A 95 -11.28 15.68 -0.12
CA ASP A 95 -12.25 14.87 -0.85
C ASP A 95 -12.73 13.69 0.01
N ALA A 96 -14.01 13.71 0.39
CA ALA A 96 -14.63 12.66 1.18
C ALA A 96 -14.61 11.28 0.49
N ASN A 97 -14.60 11.21 -0.84
CA ASN A 97 -14.49 9.93 -1.54
C ASN A 97 -13.11 9.30 -1.30
N ILE A 98 -12.06 10.12 -1.27
CA ILE A 98 -10.70 9.67 -0.97
C ILE A 98 -10.55 9.35 0.51
N GLU A 99 -11.04 10.21 1.41
CA GLU A 99 -10.87 10.01 2.85
C GLU A 99 -11.59 8.73 3.35
N ASN A 100 -12.72 8.37 2.74
CA ASN A 100 -13.47 7.15 3.05
C ASN A 100 -12.96 5.89 2.33
N MET A 101 -11.90 5.97 1.51
CA MET A 101 -11.27 4.78 0.93
C MET A 101 -10.68 3.88 2.01
N VAL A 102 -10.55 2.59 1.69
CA VAL A 102 -9.86 1.63 2.55
C VAL A 102 -8.41 2.09 2.75
N GLU A 103 -7.86 1.91 3.94
CA GLU A 103 -6.55 2.44 4.33
C GLU A 103 -5.43 2.11 3.35
N VAL A 104 -5.42 0.90 2.77
CA VAL A 104 -4.44 0.51 1.76
C VAL A 104 -4.53 1.36 0.49
N GLN A 105 -5.74 1.73 0.05
CA GLN A 105 -5.93 2.57 -1.13
C GLN A 105 -5.46 4.00 -0.85
N LYS A 106 -5.76 4.54 0.34
CA LYS A 106 -5.20 5.83 0.80
C LYS A 106 -3.67 5.77 0.89
N GLN A 107 -3.10 4.64 1.27
CA GLN A 107 -1.65 4.44 1.31
C GLN A 107 -1.03 4.47 -0.08
N LEU A 108 -1.68 3.90 -1.11
CA LEU A 108 -1.21 3.99 -2.50
C LEU A 108 -1.13 5.45 -2.98
N ILE A 109 -2.09 6.28 -2.61
CA ILE A 109 -2.03 7.73 -2.88
C ILE A 109 -0.83 8.37 -2.16
N ARG A 110 -0.59 8.00 -0.89
CA ARG A 110 0.52 8.55 -0.09
C ARG A 110 1.90 8.19 -0.66
N ILE A 111 2.08 6.97 -1.15
CA ILE A 111 3.37 6.56 -1.76
C ILE A 111 3.58 7.19 -3.13
N GLY A 112 2.51 7.64 -3.79
CA GLY A 112 2.57 8.35 -5.08
C GLY A 112 2.41 7.42 -6.29
N PRO A 113 2.15 7.99 -7.49
CA PRO A 113 1.82 7.22 -8.68
C PRO A 113 2.98 6.31 -9.15
N GLU A 114 4.21 6.83 -9.18
CA GLU A 114 5.38 6.06 -9.62
C GLU A 114 5.64 4.86 -8.71
N ASN A 115 5.69 5.09 -7.40
CA ASN A 115 5.89 4.02 -6.40
C ASN A 115 4.73 3.02 -6.39
N THR A 116 3.50 3.48 -6.60
CA THR A 116 2.33 2.60 -6.74
C THR A 116 2.47 1.67 -7.93
N GLU A 117 2.91 2.17 -9.09
CA GLU A 117 3.11 1.34 -10.27
C GLU A 117 4.27 0.35 -10.07
N LYS A 118 5.40 0.78 -9.48
CA LYS A 118 6.51 -0.12 -9.09
C LYS A 118 6.03 -1.25 -8.17
N LEU A 119 5.27 -0.90 -7.13
CA LEU A 119 4.69 -1.85 -6.17
C LEU A 119 3.74 -2.83 -6.87
N LYS A 120 2.78 -2.33 -7.65
CA LYS A 120 1.82 -3.16 -8.40
C LYS A 120 2.56 -4.11 -9.36
N ALA A 121 3.55 -3.63 -10.10
CA ALA A 121 4.34 -4.46 -10.99
C ALA A 121 5.05 -5.59 -10.24
N LYS A 122 5.69 -5.28 -9.11
CA LYS A 122 6.35 -6.29 -8.27
C LYS A 122 5.37 -7.32 -7.71
N LEU A 123 4.22 -6.87 -7.23
CA LEU A 123 3.18 -7.73 -6.65
C LEU A 123 2.54 -8.68 -7.68
N ARG A 124 2.46 -8.30 -8.97
CA ARG A 124 2.01 -9.22 -10.03
C ARG A 124 2.94 -10.45 -10.13
N LEU A 125 4.25 -10.25 -10.04
CA LEU A 125 5.22 -11.35 -10.07
C LEU A 125 5.06 -12.29 -8.86
N PHE A 126 4.77 -11.74 -7.68
CA PHE A 126 4.45 -12.56 -6.50
C PHE A 126 3.13 -13.32 -6.69
N ALA A 127 2.10 -12.67 -7.22
CA ALA A 127 0.79 -13.27 -7.43
C ALA A 127 0.80 -14.45 -8.42
N GLU A 128 1.69 -14.42 -9.42
CA GLU A 128 1.88 -15.51 -10.40
C GLU A 128 2.50 -16.78 -9.78
N GLN A 129 3.19 -16.65 -8.64
CA GLN A 129 3.91 -17.73 -7.98
C GLN A 129 3.26 -18.22 -6.68
N LEU A 130 2.22 -17.53 -6.22
CA LEU A 130 1.36 -17.93 -5.11
C LEU A 130 0.40 -19.02 -5.55
#